data_AF-A0A392PFG5-F1
#
_entry.id   AF-A0A392PFG5-F1
#
_cell.length_a   1.000
_cell.length_b   1.000
_cell.length_c   1.000
_cell.angle_alpha   90.00
_cell.angle_beta   90.00
_cell.angle_gamma   90.00
#
_symmetry.space_group_name_H-M   'P 1'
#
loop_
_entity.id
_entity.type
_entity.pdbx_description
1 polymer ?
#
loop_
_entity_poly.entity_id
_entity_poly.type
_entity_poly.pdbx_seq_one_letter_code
_entity_poly.pdbx_strand_id
1 'polypeptide(L)' 'MFVKEVMELLDLTPLRDTIVGLPGANGISTQQRKRLTIAVELVANPSI' A
#
# COMPACT_ATOMS: atom_id res chain seq x y z
N MET A 1 -4.16 11.53 -9.94
CA MET A 1 -4.35 10.43 -10.90
C MET A 1 -3.46 9.25 -10.53
N PHE A 2 -2.14 9.45 -10.41
CA PHE A 2 -1.14 8.41 -10.11
C PHE A 2 -1.42 7.48 -8.91
N VAL A 3 -1.78 8.02 -7.73
CA VAL A 3 -2.02 7.19 -6.54
C VAL A 3 -3.18 6.19 -6.74
N LYS A 4 -4.24 6.61 -7.46
CA LYS A 4 -5.40 5.75 -7.73
C LYS A 4 -5.02 4.57 -8.63
N GLU A 5 -4.23 4.83 -9.67
CA GLU A 5 -3.70 3.80 -10.57
C GLU A 5 -2.80 2.81 -9.84
N VAL A 6 -1.90 3.29 -8.97
CA VAL A 6 -1.03 2.41 -8.16
C VAL A 6 -1.87 1.55 -7.20
N MET A 7 -2.92 2.10 -6.60
CA MET A 7 -3.81 1.32 -5.74
C MET A 7 -4.60 0.26 -6.51
N GLU A 8 -5.02 0.54 -7.74
CA GLU A 8 -5.68 -0.45 -8.59
C GLU A 8 -4.68 -1.52 -9.05
N LEU A 9 -3.48 -1.12 -9.47
CA LEU A 9 -2.41 -2.02 -9.92
C LEU A 9 -1.97 -3.01 -8.83
N LEU A 10 -1.88 -2.56 -7.59
CA LEU A 10 -1.43 -3.37 -6.45
C LEU A 10 -2.58 -3.98 -5.64
N ASP A 11 -3.83 -3.84 -6.10
CA ASP A 11 -5.02 -4.34 -5.41
C ASP A 11 -5.09 -3.84 -3.95
N LEU A 12 -4.83 -2.54 -3.76
CA LEU A 12 -4.89 -1.84 -2.47
C LEU A 12 -6.21 -1.08 -2.29
N THR A 13 -7.05 -0.99 -3.33
CA THR A 13 -8.37 -0.33 -3.24
C THR A 13 -9.24 -0.83 -2.10
N PRO A 14 -9.32 -2.14 -1.78
CA PRO A 14 -10.08 -2.63 -0.63
C PRO A 14 -9.56 -2.16 0.73
N LEU A 15 -8.31 -1.66 0.79
CA LEU A 15 -7.63 -1.23 2.01
C LEU A 15 -7.67 0.29 2.23
N ARG A 16 -8.26 1.05 1.30
CA ARG A 16 -8.23 2.52 1.30
C ARG A 16 -8.63 3.15 2.64
N ASP A 17 -9.66 2.60 3.27
CA ASP A 17 -10.25 3.14 4.50
C ASP A 17 -9.92 2.28 5.74
N THR A 18 -8.91 1.40 5.62
CA THR A 18 -8.50 0.50 6.70
C THR A 18 -7.30 1.04 7.49
N ILE A 19 -7.25 0.70 8.77
CA ILE A 19 -6.13 1.05 9.64
C ILE A 19 -4.95 0.11 9.36
N VAL A 20 -3.80 0.67 8.96
CA VAL A 20 -2.57 -0.09 8.67
C VAL A 20 -2.06 -0.85 9.90
N GLY A 21 -2.11 -0.23 11.07
CA GLY A 21 -1.72 -0.84 12.34
C GLY A 21 -0.23 -1.22 12.45
N LEU A 22 0.11 -1.86 13.56
CA LEU A 22 1.47 -2.28 13.91
C LEU A 22 1.76 -3.70 13.40
N PRO A 23 2.92 -3.93 12.76
CA PRO A 23 3.31 -5.27 12.31
C PRO A 23 3.25 -6.30 13.45
N GLY A 24 2.56 -7.42 13.22
CA GLY A 24 2.47 -8.52 14.20
C GLY A 24 1.50 -8.28 15.36
N ALA A 25 0.88 -7.10 15.47
CA ALA A 25 -0.08 -6.80 16.52
C ALA A 25 -1.50 -6.55 15.98
N ASN A 26 -1.67 -5.66 15.01
CA ASN A 26 -2.99 -5.31 14.48
C ASN A 26 -2.93 -4.67 13.08
N GLY A 27 -4.11 -4.45 12.49
CA GLY A 27 -4.26 -3.80 11.19
C GLY A 27 -4.16 -4.76 10.01
N ILE A 28 -3.51 -4.32 8.93
CA ILE A 28 -3.43 -5.08 7.68
C ILE A 28 -2.47 -6.28 7.80
N SER A 29 -2.74 -7.33 7.03
CA SER A 29 -1.92 -8.54 7.00
C SER A 29 -0.49 -8.25 6.49
N THR A 30 0.45 -9.14 6.80
CA THR A 30 1.85 -9.03 6.36
C THR A 30 1.98 -8.92 4.83
N GLN A 31 1.14 -9.62 4.06
CA GLN A 31 1.16 -9.56 2.59
C GLN A 31 0.65 -8.21 2.07
N GLN A 32 -0.43 -7.69 2.66
CA GLN A 32 -0.98 -6.38 2.32
C GLN A 32 0.01 -5.26 2.67
N ARG A 33 0.71 -5.39 3.79
CA ARG A 33 1.78 -4.46 4.18
C ARG A 33 2.92 -4.45 3.18
N LYS A 34 3.37 -5.64 2.71
CA LYS A 34 4.39 -5.71 1.65
C LYS A 34 3.97 -4.97 0.38
N ARG A 35 2.72 -5.16 -0.06
CA ARG A 35 2.16 -4.43 -1.22
C ARG A 35 2.11 -2.93 -0.97
N LEU A 36 1.67 -2.51 0.21
CA LEU A 36 1.61 -1.10 0.60
C LEU A 36 3.01 -0.45 0.60
N THR A 37 4.04 -1.13 1.11
CA THR A 37 5.42 -0.62 1.07
C THR A 37 5.89 -0.39 -0.37
N ILE A 38 5.67 -1.35 -1.27
CA ILE A 38 6.01 -1.19 -2.69
C ILE A 38 5.24 -0.01 -3.32
N ALA A 39 3.96 0.15 -2.97
CA ALA A 39 3.16 1.28 -3.44
C ALA A 39 3.73 2.63 -3.03
N VAL A 40 4.20 2.75 -1.78
CA VAL A 40 4.84 3.97 -1.28
C VAL A 40 6.09 4.29 -2.08
N GLU A 41 6.96 3.30 -2.32
CA GLU A 41 8.17 3.48 -3.14
C GLU A 41 7.83 3.88 -4.58
N LEU A 42 6.83 3.25 -5.21
CA LEU A 42 6.41 3.62 -6.57
C LEU A 42 5.84 5.04 -6.64
N VAL A 43 5.03 5.43 -5.63
CA VAL A 43 4.43 6.76 -5.57
C VAL A 43 5.46 7.86 -5.30
N ALA A 44 6.50 7.55 -4.53
CA ALA A 44 7.59 8.47 -4.24
C ALA A 44 8.39 8.86 -5.50
N ASN A 45 8.18 8.16 -6.62
CA ASN A 45 8.86 8.39 -7.90
C ASN A 45 10.38 8.53 -7.71
N PRO A 46 11.07 7.52 -7.12
CA PRO A 46 12.51 7.53 -7.00
C PRO A 46 13.04 7.58 -8.43
N SER A 47 13.47 8.76 -8.84
CA SER A 47 14.05 8.97 -10.16
C SER A 47 15.27 8.06 -10.22
N ILE A 48 15.21 7.07 -11.12
CA ILE A 48 16.37 6.24 -11.52
C ILE A 48 17.53 7.17 -11.87
#